data_AF-A0A9N8Z4P6-F1
#
_entry.id   AF-A0A9N8Z4P6-F1
#
_cell.length_a   1.000
_cell.length_b   1.000
_cell.length_c   1.000
_cell.angle_alpha   90.00
_cell.angle_beta   90.00
_cell.angle_gamma   90.00
#
_symmetry.space_group_name_H-M   'P 1'
#
loop_
_entity.id
_entity.type
_entity.pdbx_description
1 polymer ?
#
loop_
_entity_poly.entity_id
_entity_poly.type
_entity_poly.pdbx_seq_one_letter_code
_entity_poly.pdbx_strand_id
1 'polypeptide(L)'
;MNSKQQIFFAFLVLLCVIHGTYAGPVAYAVCQTACNLGWVSCYASAGLVAGTVTGGLGAPLAAIACNVAQGVCMAACVGLLTAPTP
;
A
#
# COMPACT_ATOMS: atom_id res chain seq x y z
N MET A 1 34.61 26.15 8.90
CA MET A 1 34.13 24.76 8.77
C MET A 1 35.10 23.98 7.90
N ASN A 2 35.56 22.81 8.35
CA ASN A 2 36.58 22.03 7.64
C ASN A 2 35.98 21.26 6.45
N SER A 3 36.75 21.05 5.38
CA SER A 3 36.28 20.41 4.14
C SER A 3 35.64 19.03 4.37
N LYS A 4 36.12 18.27 5.36
CA LYS A 4 35.54 16.97 5.76
C LYS A 4 34.13 17.09 6.39
N GLN A 5 33.91 18.14 7.18
CA GLN A 5 32.60 18.42 7.78
C GLN A 5 31.59 18.89 6.73
N GLN A 6 32.03 19.61 5.70
CA GLN A 6 31.15 20.03 4.62
C GLN A 6 30.66 18.86 3.75
N ILE A 7 31.54 17.88 3.47
CA ILE A 7 31.16 16.67 2.73
C ILE A 7 30.15 15.83 3.53
N PHE A 8 30.37 15.65 4.84
CA PHE A 8 29.45 14.91 5.71
C PHE A 8 28.08 15.57 5.79
N PHE A 9 28.04 16.91 5.90
CA PHE A 9 26.80 17.67 5.93
C PHE A 9 26.07 17.63 4.59
N ALA A 10 26.79 17.75 3.47
CA ALA A 10 26.21 17.62 2.13
C ALA A 10 25.64 16.22 1.87
N PHE A 11 26.31 15.17 2.37
CA PHE A 11 25.82 13.79 2.27
C PHE A 11 24.54 13.58 3.10
N LEU A 12 24.47 14.10 4.32
CA LEU A 12 23.26 14.05 5.15
C LEU A 12 22.09 14.84 4.54
N VAL A 13 22.35 16.02 3.97
CA VAL A 13 21.34 16.81 3.27
C VAL A 13 20.84 16.06 2.02
N LEU A 14 21.74 15.46 1.23
CA LEU A 14 21.38 14.64 0.07
C LEU A 14 20.50 13.44 0.45
N LEU A 15 20.82 12.76 1.56
CA LEU A 15 20.00 11.68 2.10
C LEU A 15 18.62 12.16 2.55
N CYS A 16 18.46 13.35 3.14
CA CYS A 16 17.15 13.88 3.48
C CYS A 16 16.28 14.21 2.24
N VAL A 17 16.89 14.74 1.18
CA VAL A 17 16.18 15.15 -0.04
C VAL A 17 15.62 13.95 -0.82
N ILE A 18 16.31 12.80 -0.83
CA ILE A 18 15.79 11.58 -1.47
C ILE A 18 14.58 10.97 -0.75
N HIS A 19 14.40 11.18 0.57
CA HIS A 19 13.23 10.65 1.29
C HIS A 19 11.97 11.50 1.07
N GLY A 20 12.12 12.79 0.77
CA GLY A 20 10.99 13.71 0.55
C GLY A 20 10.18 13.41 -0.71
N THR A 21 10.71 12.62 -1.65
CA THR A 21 10.08 12.36 -2.95
C THR A 21 9.26 11.05 -3.04
N TYR A 22 9.28 10.21 -2.00
CA TYR A 22 8.61 8.89 -2.02
C TYR A 22 7.30 8.83 -1.24
N ALA A 23 6.84 9.92 -0.61
CA ALA A 23 5.65 9.85 0.24
C ALA A 23 4.35 9.48 -0.53
N GLY A 24 4.24 9.79 -1.83
CA GLY A 24 3.12 9.30 -2.67
C GLY A 24 3.13 7.77 -2.82
N PRO A 25 4.19 7.18 -3.40
CA PRO A 25 4.35 5.72 -3.46
C PRO A 25 4.25 5.00 -2.10
N VAL A 26 4.77 5.62 -1.03
CA VAL A 26 4.65 5.07 0.34
C VAL A 26 3.19 5.11 0.82
N ALA A 27 2.47 6.21 0.62
CA ALA A 27 1.06 6.32 0.98
C ALA A 27 0.20 5.32 0.19
N TYR A 28 0.50 5.14 -1.10
CA TYR A 28 -0.10 4.09 -1.92
C TYR A 28 0.16 2.69 -1.31
N ALA A 29 1.41 2.38 -0.98
CA ALA A 29 1.77 1.08 -0.40
C ALA A 29 1.05 0.81 0.94
N VAL A 30 0.93 1.83 1.80
CA VAL A 30 0.18 1.73 3.07
C VAL A 30 -1.31 1.50 2.81
N CYS A 31 -1.92 2.23 1.87
CA CYS A 31 -3.31 2.05 1.48
C CYS A 31 -3.59 0.63 0.95
N GLN A 32 -2.73 0.14 0.05
CA GLN A 32 -2.81 -1.22 -0.47
C GLN A 32 -2.69 -2.26 0.65
N THR A 33 -1.77 -2.05 1.60
CA THR A 33 -1.61 -2.96 2.75
C THR A 33 -2.87 -3.02 3.60
N ALA A 34 -3.49 -1.88 3.89
CA ALA A 34 -4.74 -1.81 4.64
C ALA A 34 -5.90 -2.53 3.92
N CYS A 35 -6.04 -2.34 2.60
CA CYS A 35 -7.04 -3.04 1.80
C CYS A 35 -6.83 -4.57 1.82
N ASN A 36 -5.58 -5.05 1.77
CA ASN A 36 -5.27 -6.47 1.88
C ASN A 36 -5.62 -7.03 3.27
N LEU A 37 -5.29 -6.31 4.35
CA LEU A 37 -5.67 -6.70 5.71
C LEU A 37 -7.19 -6.79 5.88
N GLY A 38 -7.92 -5.82 5.31
CA GLY A 38 -9.39 -5.84 5.29
C GLY A 38 -9.94 -7.04 4.53
N TRP A 39 -9.34 -7.40 3.39
CA TRP A 39 -9.72 -8.58 2.62
C TRP A 39 -9.52 -9.89 3.40
N VAL A 40 -8.36 -10.07 4.03
CA VAL A 40 -8.08 -11.24 4.89
C VAL A 40 -9.10 -11.32 6.04
N SER A 41 -9.41 -10.18 6.66
CA SER A 41 -10.39 -10.11 7.75
C SER A 41 -11.81 -10.45 7.28
N CYS A 42 -12.21 -9.97 6.10
CA CYS A 42 -13.49 -10.29 5.48
C CYS A 42 -13.62 -11.80 5.23
N TYR A 43 -12.59 -12.42 4.64
CA TYR A 43 -12.53 -13.87 4.43
C TYR A 43 -12.63 -14.64 5.74
N ALA A 44 -11.85 -14.25 6.75
CA ALA A 44 -11.85 -14.89 8.06
C ALA A 44 -13.23 -14.79 8.74
N SER A 45 -13.91 -13.65 8.63
CA SER A 45 -15.27 -13.47 9.17
C SER A 45 -16.32 -14.38 8.51
N ALA A 46 -16.06 -14.79 7.26
CA ALA A 46 -16.89 -15.73 6.51
C ALA A 46 -16.46 -17.20 6.70
N GLY A 47 -15.48 -17.48 7.58
CA GLY A 47 -14.92 -18.82 7.77
C GLY A 47 -14.08 -19.33 6.60
N LEU A 48 -13.61 -18.43 5.74
CA LEU A 48 -12.80 -18.74 4.57
C LEU A 48 -11.33 -18.41 4.81
N VAL A 49 -10.45 -19.12 4.10
CA VAL A 49 -9.02 -18.82 4.09
C VAL A 49 -8.69 -18.00 2.85
N ALA A 50 -8.03 -16.87 3.05
CA ALA A 50 -7.54 -16.01 1.99
C ALA A 50 -6.72 -16.81 0.95
N GLY A 51 -7.05 -16.64 -0.33
CA GLY A 51 -6.32 -17.26 -1.45
C GLY A 51 -6.69 -18.71 -1.77
N THR A 52 -7.62 -19.34 -1.04
CA THR A 52 -8.04 -20.73 -1.32
C THR A 52 -9.26 -20.82 -2.25
N VAL A 53 -9.95 -19.70 -2.47
CA VAL A 53 -11.14 -19.64 -3.33
C VAL A 53 -10.75 -19.20 -4.73
N THR A 54 -11.00 -20.05 -5.73
CA THR A 54 -10.86 -19.70 -7.16
C THR A 54 -12.15 -19.04 -7.66
N GLY A 55 -12.04 -17.96 -8.46
CA GLY A 55 -13.16 -17.16 -8.96
C GLY A 55 -13.97 -17.81 -10.08
N GLY A 56 -14.55 -18.98 -9.84
CA GLY A 56 -15.38 -19.73 -10.79
C GLY A 56 -16.85 -19.83 -10.39
N LEU A 57 -17.65 -20.47 -11.26
CA LEU A 57 -19.04 -20.81 -10.97
C LEU A 57 -19.09 -21.75 -9.75
N GLY A 58 -19.76 -21.31 -8.68
CA GLY A 58 -19.80 -22.04 -7.39
C GLY A 58 -18.90 -21.45 -6.30
N ALA A 59 -18.15 -20.37 -6.58
CA ALA A 59 -17.42 -19.65 -5.53
C ALA A 59 -18.39 -19.11 -4.45
N PRO A 60 -18.03 -19.18 -3.16
CA PRO A 60 -18.85 -18.64 -2.09
C PRO A 60 -19.17 -17.16 -2.31
N LEU A 61 -20.44 -16.78 -2.15
CA LEU A 61 -20.87 -15.39 -2.37
C LEU A 61 -20.10 -14.40 -1.50
N ALA A 62 -19.78 -14.79 -0.26
CA ALA A 62 -18.95 -14.00 0.65
C ALA A 62 -17.54 -13.77 0.09
N ALA A 63 -16.91 -14.77 -0.53
CA ALA A 63 -15.61 -14.62 -1.17
C ALA A 63 -15.66 -13.61 -2.31
N ILE A 64 -16.68 -13.73 -3.18
CA ILE A 64 -16.88 -12.78 -4.30
C ILE A 64 -17.04 -11.36 -3.76
N ALA A 65 -17.89 -11.15 -2.75
CA ALA A 65 -18.10 -9.85 -2.14
C ALA A 65 -16.81 -9.27 -1.53
N CYS A 66 -16.03 -10.07 -0.79
CA CYS A 66 -14.76 -9.62 -0.22
C CYS A 66 -13.74 -9.21 -1.31
N ASN A 67 -13.63 -9.95 -2.41
CA ASN A 67 -12.72 -9.60 -3.52
C ASN A 67 -13.17 -8.33 -4.25
N VAL A 68 -14.47 -8.16 -4.47
CA VAL A 68 -15.01 -6.94 -5.07
C VAL A 68 -14.70 -5.73 -4.18
N ALA A 69 -14.94 -5.85 -2.86
CA ALA A 69 -14.62 -4.80 -1.91
C ALA A 69 -13.12 -4.45 -1.89
N GLN A 70 -12.24 -5.47 -1.93
CA GLN A 70 -10.80 -5.27 -2.05
C GLN A 70 -10.47 -4.50 -3.34
N GLY A 71 -10.99 -4.92 -4.49
CA GLY A 71 -10.74 -4.24 -5.77
C GLY A 71 -11.13 -2.77 -5.76
N VAL A 72 -12.31 -2.45 -5.20
CA VAL A 72 -12.77 -1.07 -5.04
C VAL A 72 -11.86 -0.26 -4.10
N CYS A 73 -11.45 -0.86 -2.98
CA CYS A 73 -10.51 -0.24 -2.04
C CYS A 73 -9.16 0.09 -2.72
N MET A 74 -8.59 -0.87 -3.45
CA MET A 74 -7.32 -0.69 -4.16
C MET A 74 -7.43 0.36 -5.28
N ALA A 75 -8.56 0.40 -6.00
CA ALA A 75 -8.80 1.39 -7.04
C ALA A 75 -8.86 2.82 -6.46
N ALA A 76 -9.43 2.99 -5.26
CA ALA A 76 -9.44 4.27 -4.56
C ALA A 76 -8.03 4.73 -4.14
N CYS A 77 -7.09 3.80 -3.90
CA CYS A 77 -5.72 4.13 -3.54
C CYS A 77 -4.91 4.77 -4.69
N VAL A 78 -5.33 4.66 -5.96
CA VAL A 78 -4.50 5.05 -7.12
C VAL A 78 -4.05 6.52 -7.07
N GLY A 79 -4.89 7.41 -6.54
CA GLY A 79 -4.56 8.84 -6.43
C GLY A 79 -3.40 9.14 -5.48
N LEU A 80 -3.11 8.24 -4.53
CA LEU A 80 -1.99 8.37 -3.61
C LEU A 80 -0.65 8.15 -4.31
N LEU A 81 -0.63 7.38 -5.39
CA LEU A 81 0.61 7.07 -6.12
C LEU A 81 1.23 8.32 -6.76
N THR A 82 0.39 9.26 -7.21
CA THR A 82 0.81 10.50 -7.87
C THR A 82 0.58 11.73 -7.01
N ALA A 83 0.13 11.56 -5.76
CA ALA A 83 -0.11 12.67 -4.85
C ALA A 83 1.20 13.43 -4.57
N PRO A 84 1.23 14.76 -4.75
CA PRO A 84 2.38 15.59 -4.38
C PRO A 84 2.64 15.46 -2.88
N THR A 85 3.91 15.32 -2.52
CA THR A 85 4.35 15.17 -1.13
C THR A 85 4.71 16.55 -0.58
N PRO A 86 4.19 16.95 0.60
CA PRO A 86 4.61 18.19 1.26
C PRO A 86 6.06 18.08 1.78
#